data_AF-A0A6I4P299-F1
#
_entry.id   AF-A0A6I4P299-F1
#
_cell.length_a   1.000
_cell.length_b   1.000
_cell.length_c   1.000
_cell.angle_alpha   90.00
_cell.angle_beta   90.00
_cell.angle_gamma   90.00
#
_symmetry.space_group_name_H-M   'P 1'
#
loop_
_entity.id
_entity.type
_entity.pdbx_description
1 polymer ?
#
loop_
_entity_poly.entity_id
_entity_poly.type
_entity_poly.pdbx_seq_one_letter_code
_entity_poly.pdbx_strand_id
1 'polypeptide(L)'
;MDARRRGRPRDPEADRGILEAARDLLLDVGYEKLTMAAVAERAGVAKQTLYRRWTSKSHLIAGAVLAGYLSPDVGPDGPEPTGLRDWFHRLADSLDSPQNTATVRALAAAAAEGGADEAALAERFTAPTRGRLVAMLEAARERGEVRADADLAAVADAALGLVLYRVLARLPRPDDRFDSLADVLLVGLAPSSGR
;
A
#
# COMPACT_ATOMS: atom_id res chain seq x y z
N MET A 1 48.77 8.19 1.51
CA MET A 1 47.72 9.23 1.42
C MET A 1 46.89 8.85 0.20
N ASP A 2 45.68 8.31 0.28
CA ASP A 2 44.54 8.83 1.02
C ASP A 2 43.49 7.71 1.16
N ALA A 3 43.26 7.20 2.38
CA ALA A 3 42.26 6.18 2.64
C ALA A 3 40.91 6.88 2.87
N ARG A 4 40.09 6.94 1.81
CA ARG A 4 38.71 7.40 1.89
C ARG A 4 37.99 6.61 2.98
N ARG A 5 37.62 7.31 4.06
CA ARG A 5 36.82 6.79 5.18
C ARG A 5 35.58 6.07 4.65
N ARG A 6 35.59 4.73 4.68
CA ARG A 6 34.37 3.91 4.62
C ARG A 6 33.50 4.35 5.81
N GLY A 7 32.34 4.96 5.52
CA GLY A 7 31.40 5.42 6.54
C GLY A 7 31.07 4.31 7.53
N ARG A 8 31.02 4.67 8.83
CA ARG A 8 30.69 3.77 9.95
C ARG A 8 29.43 2.95 9.61
N PRO A 9 29.41 1.64 9.89
CA PRO A 9 28.24 0.78 9.63
C PRO A 9 26.95 1.40 10.19
N ARG A 10 25.84 1.24 9.46
CA ARG A 10 24.49 1.68 9.86
C ARG A 10 24.20 1.16 11.26
N ASP A 11 23.97 2.07 12.21
CA ASP A 11 23.56 1.71 13.58
C ASP A 11 22.10 1.21 13.54
N PRO A 12 21.84 -0.10 13.76
CA PRO A 12 20.51 -0.68 13.62
C PRO A 12 19.52 -0.18 14.67
N GLU A 13 20.00 0.18 15.88
CA GLU A 13 19.13 0.61 16.97
C GLU A 13 18.56 2.00 16.73
N ALA A 14 19.38 2.90 16.17
CA ALA A 14 18.95 4.23 15.78
C ALA A 14 17.93 4.21 14.62
N ASP A 15 18.02 3.24 13.70
CA ASP A 15 17.00 3.07 12.65
C ASP A 15 15.68 2.62 13.27
N ARG A 16 15.70 1.62 14.17
CA ARG A 16 14.50 1.15 14.85
C ARG A 16 13.74 2.29 15.54
N GLY A 17 14.41 3.09 16.38
CA GLY A 17 13.74 4.18 17.11
C GLY A 17 13.13 5.24 16.19
N ILE A 18 13.79 5.52 15.06
CA ILE A 18 13.28 6.46 14.05
C ILE A 18 12.04 5.89 13.35
N LEU A 19 12.05 4.61 12.97
CA LEU A 19 10.95 3.96 12.27
C LEU A 19 9.72 3.77 13.17
N GLU A 20 9.94 3.43 14.44
CA GLU A 20 8.87 3.39 15.46
C GLU A 20 8.24 4.77 15.68
N ALA A 21 9.07 5.81 15.85
CA ALA A 21 8.57 7.18 15.97
C ALA A 21 7.79 7.65 14.73
N ALA A 22 8.25 7.26 13.53
CA ALA A 22 7.58 7.57 12.28
C ALA A 22 6.22 6.88 12.18
N ARG A 23 6.14 5.58 12.53
CA ARG A 23 4.88 4.84 12.62
C ARG A 23 3.94 5.53 13.60
N ASP A 24 4.35 5.75 14.84
CA ASP A 24 3.50 6.32 15.89
C ASP A 24 2.92 7.67 15.47
N LEU A 25 3.77 8.57 14.94
CA LEU A 25 3.32 9.86 14.45
C LEU A 25 2.38 9.73 13.25
N LEU A 26 2.61 8.75 12.37
CA LEU A 26 1.71 8.50 11.25
C LEU A 26 0.32 8.10 11.75
N LEU A 27 0.24 7.30 12.82
CA LEU A 27 -1.00 6.89 13.47
C LEU A 27 -1.68 8.05 14.20
N ASP A 28 -0.91 8.85 14.93
CA ASP A 28 -1.45 9.91 15.77
C ASP A 28 -1.97 11.11 14.95
N VAL A 29 -1.22 11.52 13.92
CA VAL A 29 -1.50 12.78 13.20
C VAL A 29 -1.73 12.62 11.70
N GLY A 30 -1.51 11.43 11.14
CA GLY A 30 -1.63 11.15 9.71
C GLY A 30 -0.47 11.69 8.87
N TYR A 31 -0.40 11.22 7.61
CA TYR A 31 0.71 11.52 6.70
C TYR A 31 0.92 13.03 6.44
N GLU A 32 -0.16 13.81 6.38
CA GLU A 32 -0.10 15.24 6.06
C GLU A 32 0.58 16.05 7.17
N LYS A 33 0.26 15.75 8.43
CA LYS A 33 0.79 16.48 9.60
C LYS A 33 2.12 15.91 10.08
N LEU A 34 2.51 14.71 9.64
CA LEU A 34 3.81 14.15 9.94
C LEU A 34 4.92 15.00 9.32
N THR A 35 5.90 15.38 10.15
CA THR A 35 7.10 16.12 9.73
C THR A 35 8.37 15.40 10.17
N MET A 36 9.45 15.54 9.40
CA MET A 36 10.77 15.02 9.76
C MET A 36 11.26 15.60 11.09
N ALA A 37 10.90 16.85 11.39
CA ALA A 37 11.24 17.48 12.67
C ALA A 37 10.56 16.78 13.86
N ALA A 38 9.26 16.50 13.76
CA ALA A 38 8.51 15.79 14.81
C ALA A 38 9.03 14.36 15.00
N VAL A 39 9.39 13.66 13.91
CA VAL A 39 10.01 12.33 14.00
C VAL A 39 11.34 12.39 14.73
N ALA A 40 12.21 13.34 14.37
CA ALA A 40 13.52 13.49 15.01
C ALA A 40 13.38 13.74 16.53
N GLU A 41 12.46 14.63 16.91
CA GLU A 41 12.13 14.93 18.30
C GLU A 41 11.61 13.69 19.04
N ARG A 42 10.63 12.98 18.47
CA ARG A 42 10.05 11.80 19.09
C ARG A 42 11.04 10.63 19.21
N ALA A 43 11.91 10.44 18.22
CA ALA A 43 12.95 9.42 18.24
C ALA A 43 14.16 9.80 19.12
N GLY A 44 14.20 11.02 19.67
CA GLY A 44 15.33 11.50 20.47
C GLY A 44 16.63 11.67 19.68
N VAL A 45 16.55 11.95 18.37
CA VAL A 45 17.71 12.11 17.48
C VAL A 45 17.82 13.52 16.91
N ALA A 46 19.04 13.96 16.60
CA ALA A 46 19.24 15.21 15.89
C ALA A 46 18.64 15.17 14.47
N LYS A 47 18.04 16.26 14.00
CA LYS A 47 17.48 16.38 12.64
C LYS A 47 18.50 16.01 11.56
N GLN A 48 19.76 16.42 11.72
CA GLN A 48 20.83 16.08 10.78
C GLN A 48 21.10 14.57 10.72
N THR A 49 20.96 13.87 11.84
CA THR A 49 21.08 12.40 11.89
C THR A 49 19.93 11.74 11.12
N LEU A 50 18.70 12.25 11.27
CA LEU A 50 17.54 11.77 10.52
C LEU A 50 17.74 11.98 9.01
N TYR A 51 18.02 13.20 8.57
CA TYR A 51 18.15 13.54 7.14
C TYR A 51 19.31 12.83 6.43
N ARG A 52 20.39 12.49 7.15
CA ARG A 52 21.50 11.70 6.58
C ARG A 52 21.08 10.27 6.22
N ARG A 53 20.06 9.74 6.88
CA ARG A 53 19.57 8.36 6.72
C ARG A 53 18.35 8.34 5.80
N TRP A 54 17.44 9.28 6.00
CA TRP A 54 16.17 9.40 5.31
C TRP A 54 16.06 10.77 4.67
N THR A 55 16.24 10.80 3.36
CA THR A 55 16.32 12.03 2.55
C THR A 55 14.97 12.77 2.47
N SER A 56 13.86 12.06 2.60
CA SER A 56 12.50 12.59 2.53
C SER A 56 11.57 11.87 3.51
N LYS A 57 10.40 12.48 3.76
CA LYS A 57 9.32 11.90 4.58
C LYS A 57 8.83 10.57 3.98
N SER A 58 8.63 10.55 2.68
CA SER A 58 8.28 9.41 1.83
C SER A 58 9.32 8.29 1.91
N HIS A 59 10.61 8.60 1.79
CA HIS A 59 11.69 7.61 1.96
C HIS A 59 11.69 7.01 3.39
N LEU A 60 11.49 7.83 4.42
CA LEU A 60 11.34 7.33 5.79
C LEU A 60 10.14 6.38 5.94
N ILE A 61 8.98 6.73 5.38
CA ILE A 61 7.79 5.89 5.47
C ILE A 61 7.94 4.59 4.66
N ALA A 62 8.57 4.66 3.49
CA ALA A 62 8.94 3.47 2.72
C ALA A 62 9.81 2.52 3.55
N GLY A 63 10.83 3.05 4.23
CA GLY A 63 11.66 2.28 5.15
C GLY A 63 10.84 1.64 6.28
N ALA A 64 9.85 2.35 6.84
CA ALA A 64 9.00 1.83 7.90
C ALA A 64 8.08 0.70 7.40
N VAL A 65 7.60 0.77 6.16
CA VAL A 65 6.84 -0.32 5.52
C VAL A 65 7.73 -1.54 5.29
N LEU A 66 8.92 -1.34 4.69
CA LEU A 66 9.85 -2.44 4.39
C LEU A 66 10.33 -3.15 5.66
N ALA A 67 10.51 -2.41 6.75
CA ALA A 67 10.86 -2.94 8.06
C ALA A 67 9.66 -3.53 8.83
N GLY A 68 8.44 -3.47 8.28
CA GLY A 68 7.24 -4.08 8.87
C GLY A 68 6.58 -3.27 9.99
N TYR A 69 7.00 -2.02 10.23
CA TYR A 69 6.35 -1.11 11.18
C TYR A 69 5.02 -0.56 10.66
N LEU A 70 4.89 -0.51 9.33
CA LEU A 70 3.68 -0.09 8.64
C LEU A 70 3.26 -1.20 7.68
N SER A 71 2.27 -1.97 8.08
CA SER A 71 1.47 -2.73 7.14
C SER A 71 0.11 -2.02 7.12
N PRO A 72 -0.41 -1.60 5.96
CA PRO A 72 -1.82 -1.30 5.94
C PRO A 72 -2.54 -2.62 6.21
N ASP A 73 -3.56 -2.51 7.04
CA ASP A 73 -4.41 -3.61 7.42
C ASP A 73 -5.40 -3.88 6.28
N VAL A 74 -4.85 -4.17 5.11
CA VAL A 74 -5.58 -4.66 3.93
C VAL A 74 -5.73 -6.17 4.08
N GLY A 75 -6.38 -6.56 5.19
CA GLY A 75 -6.95 -7.87 5.49
C GLY A 75 -5.97 -8.99 5.88
N PRO A 76 -5.91 -9.31 7.19
CA PRO A 76 -5.84 -10.69 7.66
C PRO A 76 -6.94 -11.06 8.67
N ASP A 77 -7.67 -10.10 9.21
CA ASP A 77 -8.71 -10.32 10.22
C ASP A 77 -10.08 -10.59 9.57
N GLY A 78 -10.15 -11.67 8.81
CA GLY A 78 -11.40 -12.12 8.19
C GLY A 78 -11.19 -13.25 7.18
N PRO A 79 -12.26 -13.99 6.82
CA PRO A 79 -12.18 -14.99 5.76
C PRO A 79 -11.69 -14.34 4.46
N GLU A 80 -11.03 -15.10 3.57
CA GLU A 80 -10.61 -14.62 2.25
C GLU A 80 -11.81 -14.24 1.38
N PRO A 81 -11.71 -13.23 0.48
CA PRO A 81 -12.83 -12.82 -0.37
C PRO A 81 -13.25 -13.94 -1.29
N THR A 82 -14.56 -14.18 -1.34
CA THR A 82 -15.13 -15.24 -2.18
C THR A 82 -15.35 -14.77 -3.63
N GLY A 83 -15.34 -13.46 -3.85
CA GLY A 83 -15.44 -12.83 -5.17
C GLY A 83 -15.10 -11.34 -5.15
N LEU A 84 -15.15 -10.72 -6.33
CA LEU A 84 -14.70 -9.34 -6.55
C LEU A 84 -15.50 -8.29 -5.74
N ARG A 85 -16.81 -8.52 -5.53
CA ARG A 85 -17.66 -7.65 -4.71
C ARG A 85 -17.19 -7.64 -3.25
N ASP A 86 -17.03 -8.83 -2.68
CA ASP A 86 -16.52 -9.03 -1.32
C ASP A 86 -15.12 -8.42 -1.14
N TRP A 87 -14.27 -8.53 -2.16
CA TRP A 87 -12.94 -7.91 -2.18
C TRP A 87 -13.04 -6.39 -2.14
N PHE A 88 -13.88 -5.79 -2.99
CA PHE A 88 -14.10 -4.34 -2.99
C PHE A 88 -14.65 -3.83 -1.66
N HIS A 89 -15.59 -4.54 -1.04
CA HIS A 89 -16.15 -4.16 0.25
C HIS A 89 -15.11 -4.22 1.36
N ARG A 90 -14.31 -5.28 1.44
CA ARG A 90 -13.23 -5.35 2.44
C ARG A 90 -12.16 -4.29 2.23
N LEU A 91 -11.81 -4.04 0.98
CA LEU A 91 -10.86 -2.98 0.67
C LEU A 91 -11.46 -1.61 1.03
N ALA A 92 -12.75 -1.38 0.79
CA ALA A 92 -13.47 -0.19 1.22
C ALA A 92 -13.40 0.02 2.73
N ASP A 93 -13.73 -1.02 3.51
CA ASP A 93 -13.70 -0.98 4.97
C ASP A 93 -12.29 -0.71 5.49
N SER A 94 -11.28 -1.33 4.87
CA SER A 94 -9.88 -1.05 5.23
C SER A 94 -9.52 0.42 4.96
N LEU A 95 -10.11 1.06 3.94
CA LEU A 95 -9.84 2.46 3.61
C LEU A 95 -10.62 3.46 4.48
N ASP A 96 -11.59 3.03 5.29
CA ASP A 96 -12.18 3.91 6.30
C ASP A 96 -11.19 4.22 7.43
N SER A 97 -10.14 3.40 7.58
CA SER A 97 -9.05 3.67 8.50
C SER A 97 -8.17 4.83 7.99
N PRO A 98 -8.07 5.95 8.74
CA PRO A 98 -7.17 7.05 8.40
C PRO A 98 -5.72 6.59 8.30
N GLN A 99 -5.32 5.58 9.08
CA GLN A 99 -4.02 4.94 9.03
C GLN A 99 -3.78 4.24 7.69
N ASN A 100 -4.74 3.46 7.20
CA ASN A 100 -4.59 2.73 5.94
C ASN A 100 -4.53 3.70 4.76
N THR A 101 -5.38 4.72 4.72
CA THR A 101 -5.31 5.74 3.66
C THR A 101 -4.03 6.57 3.72
N ALA A 102 -3.50 6.84 4.92
CA ALA A 102 -2.22 7.51 5.10
C ALA A 102 -1.06 6.64 4.58
N THR A 103 -1.09 5.34 4.89
CA THR A 103 -0.09 4.36 4.43
C THR A 103 -0.11 4.21 2.91
N VAL A 104 -1.29 4.04 2.29
CA VAL A 104 -1.43 3.94 0.83
C VAL A 104 -0.92 5.20 0.13
N ARG A 105 -1.26 6.40 0.65
CA ARG A 105 -0.74 7.67 0.12
C ARG A 105 0.77 7.79 0.24
N ALA A 106 1.33 7.39 1.37
CA ALA A 106 2.75 7.44 1.59
C ALA A 106 3.51 6.49 0.64
N LEU A 107 2.97 5.29 0.41
CA LEU A 107 3.50 4.33 -0.54
C LEU A 107 3.44 4.85 -1.98
N ALA A 108 2.32 5.46 -2.38
CA ALA A 108 2.20 6.09 -3.68
C ALA A 108 3.21 7.24 -3.86
N ALA A 109 3.42 8.06 -2.83
CA ALA A 109 4.42 9.12 -2.87
C ALA A 109 5.86 8.57 -2.97
N ALA A 110 6.18 7.54 -2.20
CA ALA A 110 7.49 6.88 -2.26
C ALA A 110 7.74 6.23 -3.64
N ALA A 111 6.73 5.58 -4.21
CA ALA A 111 6.82 5.03 -5.57
C ALA A 111 7.01 6.13 -6.62
N ALA A 112 6.32 7.27 -6.49
CA ALA A 112 6.44 8.39 -7.44
C ALA A 112 7.79 9.12 -7.35
N GLU A 113 8.42 9.17 -6.18
CA GLU A 113 9.79 9.71 -6.03
C GLU A 113 10.85 8.82 -6.69
N GLY A 114 10.56 7.52 -6.80
CA GLY A 114 11.49 6.51 -7.30
C GLY A 114 12.70 6.31 -6.39
N GLY A 115 13.53 5.33 -6.72
CA GLY A 115 14.81 5.11 -6.04
C GLY A 115 15.10 3.65 -5.72
N ALA A 116 16.12 3.44 -4.87
CA ALA A 116 16.64 2.11 -4.59
C ALA A 116 15.62 1.14 -3.99
N ASP A 117 14.59 1.67 -3.31
CA ASP A 117 13.59 0.89 -2.59
C ASP A 117 12.34 0.59 -3.42
N GLU A 118 12.23 1.10 -4.65
CA GLU A 118 11.03 0.96 -5.49
C GLU A 118 10.65 -0.50 -5.73
N ALA A 119 11.61 -1.33 -6.13
CA ALA A 119 11.39 -2.76 -6.35
C ALA A 119 11.01 -3.49 -5.06
N ALA A 120 11.66 -3.15 -3.94
CA ALA A 120 11.38 -3.75 -2.64
C ALA A 120 9.98 -3.38 -2.13
N LEU A 121 9.53 -2.13 -2.36
CA LEU A 121 8.19 -1.68 -2.03
C LEU A 121 7.14 -2.40 -2.87
N ALA A 122 7.40 -2.52 -4.19
CA ALA A 122 6.52 -3.25 -5.09
C ALA A 122 6.39 -4.73 -4.67
N GLU A 123 7.51 -5.39 -4.36
CA GLU A 123 7.54 -6.79 -3.92
C GLU A 123 6.85 -6.99 -2.56
N ARG A 124 7.08 -6.08 -1.61
CA ARG A 124 6.52 -6.21 -0.26
C ARG A 124 5.04 -5.86 -0.19
N PHE A 125 4.57 -4.97 -1.05
CA PHE A 125 3.24 -4.37 -0.89
C PHE A 125 2.29 -4.62 -2.06
N THR A 126 2.73 -4.30 -3.28
CA THR A 126 1.89 -4.39 -4.47
C THR A 126 1.72 -5.84 -4.91
N ALA A 127 2.81 -6.60 -4.96
CA ALA A 127 2.82 -7.96 -5.47
C ALA A 127 1.93 -8.93 -4.66
N PRO A 128 1.92 -8.93 -3.31
CA PRO A 128 1.07 -9.83 -2.54
C PRO A 128 -0.42 -9.52 -2.72
N THR A 129 -0.79 -8.23 -2.68
CA THR A 129 -2.17 -7.80 -2.85
C THR A 129 -2.69 -8.14 -4.24
N ARG A 130 -1.89 -7.86 -5.28
CA ARG A 130 -2.19 -8.22 -6.66
C ARG A 130 -2.28 -9.74 -6.86
N GLY A 131 -1.34 -10.50 -6.30
CA GLY A 131 -1.30 -11.96 -6.38
C GLY A 131 -2.55 -12.61 -5.77
N ARG A 132 -2.98 -12.16 -4.57
CA ARG A 132 -4.22 -12.64 -3.95
C ARG A 132 -5.45 -12.36 -4.82
N LEU A 133 -5.53 -11.18 -5.42
CA LEU A 133 -6.64 -10.83 -6.30
C LEU A 133 -6.66 -11.69 -7.57
N VAL A 134 -5.50 -11.94 -8.19
CA VAL A 134 -5.38 -12.82 -9.35
C VAL A 134 -5.81 -14.26 -8.97
N ALA A 135 -5.32 -14.80 -7.87
CA ALA A 135 -5.68 -16.14 -7.41
C ALA A 135 -7.19 -16.28 -7.13
N MET A 136 -7.81 -15.25 -6.54
CA MET A 136 -9.27 -15.21 -6.35
C MET A 136 -10.03 -15.24 -7.68
N LEU A 137 -9.57 -14.47 -8.68
CA LEU A 137 -10.17 -14.43 -10.01
C LEU A 137 -9.95 -15.76 -10.77
N GLU A 138 -8.81 -16.43 -10.57
CA GLU A 138 -8.55 -17.76 -11.12
C GLU A 138 -9.52 -18.80 -10.55
N ALA A 139 -9.74 -18.81 -9.24
CA ALA A 139 -10.72 -19.67 -8.61
C ALA A 139 -12.14 -19.40 -9.12
N ALA A 140 -12.51 -18.14 -9.37
CA ALA A 140 -13.80 -17.78 -9.97
C ALA A 140 -13.92 -18.29 -11.43
N ARG A 141 -12.83 -18.23 -12.20
CA ARG A 141 -12.78 -18.79 -13.56
C ARG A 141 -12.95 -20.31 -13.56
N GLU A 142 -12.33 -21.02 -12.61
CA GLU A 142 -12.49 -22.48 -12.46
C GLU A 142 -13.94 -22.88 -12.13
N ARG A 143 -14.69 -22.02 -11.44
CA ARG A 143 -16.14 -22.19 -11.16
C ARG A 143 -17.04 -21.79 -12.34
N GLY A 144 -16.48 -21.25 -13.42
CA GLY A 144 -17.25 -20.77 -14.58
C GLY A 144 -17.92 -19.41 -14.37
N GLU A 145 -17.53 -18.65 -13.35
CA GLU A 145 -18.06 -17.31 -13.06
C GLU A 145 -17.37 -16.21 -13.88
N VAL A 146 -16.20 -16.51 -14.43
CA VAL A 146 -15.38 -15.61 -15.26
C VAL A 146 -15.11 -16.27 -16.61
N ARG A 147 -15.22 -15.51 -17.71
CA ARG A 147 -14.90 -15.97 -19.06
C ARG A 147 -13.46 -16.47 -19.19
N ALA A 148 -13.26 -17.55 -19.95
CA ALA A 148 -11.98 -18.26 -20.01
C ALA A 148 -10.81 -17.43 -20.60
N ASP A 149 -11.13 -16.47 -21.48
CA ASP A 149 -10.17 -15.60 -22.17
C ASP A 149 -9.96 -14.24 -21.48
N ALA A 150 -10.46 -14.07 -20.25
CA ALA A 150 -10.20 -12.86 -19.46
C ALA A 150 -8.73 -12.75 -19.06
N ASP A 151 -8.14 -11.57 -19.27
CA ASP A 151 -6.86 -11.20 -18.69
C ASP A 151 -7.05 -10.82 -17.21
N LEU A 152 -6.87 -11.81 -16.32
CA LEU A 152 -7.08 -11.63 -14.88
C LEU A 152 -6.06 -10.67 -14.25
N ALA A 153 -4.87 -10.55 -14.85
CA ALA A 153 -3.87 -9.58 -14.44
C ALA A 153 -4.35 -8.16 -14.72
N ALA A 154 -4.88 -7.89 -15.92
CA ALA A 154 -5.44 -6.59 -16.26
C ALA A 154 -6.65 -6.22 -15.38
N VAL A 155 -7.50 -7.19 -15.04
CA VAL A 155 -8.61 -6.98 -14.11
C VAL A 155 -8.10 -6.60 -12.72
N ALA A 156 -7.08 -7.30 -12.22
CA ALA A 156 -6.49 -6.98 -10.93
C ALA A 156 -5.88 -5.58 -10.91
N ASP A 157 -5.18 -5.20 -11.98
CA ASP A 157 -4.58 -3.87 -12.14
C ASP A 157 -5.66 -2.78 -12.21
N ALA A 158 -6.78 -3.02 -12.91
CA ALA A 158 -7.91 -2.09 -12.96
C ALA A 158 -8.57 -1.91 -11.58
N ALA A 159 -8.78 -3.00 -10.84
CA ALA A 159 -9.37 -2.96 -9.51
C ALA A 159 -8.49 -2.21 -8.49
N LEU A 160 -7.18 -2.50 -8.48
CA LEU A 160 -6.21 -1.80 -7.63
C LEU A 160 -6.07 -0.33 -8.03
N GLY A 161 -6.03 -0.03 -9.34
CA GLY A 161 -5.93 1.32 -9.87
C GLY A 161 -7.13 2.18 -9.49
N LEU A 162 -8.34 1.63 -9.54
CA LEU A 162 -9.55 2.29 -9.08
C LEU A 162 -9.44 2.70 -7.60
N VAL A 163 -9.00 1.78 -6.75
CA VAL A 163 -8.84 2.02 -5.31
C VAL A 163 -7.80 3.11 -5.07
N LEU A 164 -6.65 3.01 -5.73
CA LEU A 164 -5.59 4.01 -5.64
C LEU A 164 -6.08 5.39 -6.07
N TYR A 165 -6.79 5.48 -7.20
CA TYR A 165 -7.38 6.73 -7.68
C TYR A 165 -8.29 7.35 -6.62
N ARG A 166 -9.19 6.56 -6.01
CA ARG A 166 -10.11 7.06 -4.97
C ARG A 166 -9.39 7.60 -3.75
N VAL A 167 -8.37 6.89 -3.28
CA VAL A 167 -7.55 7.30 -2.13
C VAL A 167 -6.80 8.60 -2.42
N LEU A 168 -6.15 8.69 -3.59
CA LEU A 168 -5.40 9.88 -3.99
C LEU A 168 -6.30 11.09 -4.26
N ALA A 169 -7.45 10.86 -4.89
CA ALA A 169 -8.46 11.88 -5.16
C ALA A 169 -9.31 12.26 -3.93
N ARG A 170 -9.11 11.60 -2.79
CA ARG A 170 -9.84 11.82 -1.52
C ARG A 170 -11.35 11.76 -1.70
N LEU A 171 -11.81 10.83 -2.53
CA LEU A 171 -13.23 10.64 -2.76
C LEU A 171 -13.88 10.03 -1.50
N PRO A 172 -15.09 10.46 -1.13
CA PRO A 172 -15.81 9.85 -0.01
C PRO A 172 -16.02 8.35 -0.27
N ARG A 173 -16.25 7.58 0.80
CA ARG A 173 -16.70 6.19 0.65
C ARG A 173 -17.92 6.19 -0.29
N PRO A 174 -17.90 5.41 -1.38
CA PRO A 174 -19.08 5.27 -2.19
C PRO A 174 -20.07 4.39 -1.43
N ASP A 175 -21.29 4.87 -1.24
CA ASP A 175 -22.35 4.11 -0.55
C ASP A 175 -22.70 2.82 -1.32
N ASP A 176 -23.38 2.97 -2.46
CA ASP A 176 -23.77 1.91 -3.40
C ASP A 176 -22.79 1.78 -4.58
N ARG A 177 -21.94 2.78 -4.80
CA ARG A 177 -21.06 2.86 -5.96
C ARG A 177 -19.95 1.81 -5.96
N PHE A 178 -19.57 1.20 -4.84
CA PHE A 178 -18.65 0.04 -4.86
C PHE A 178 -19.29 -1.15 -5.56
N ASP A 179 -20.60 -1.35 -5.36
CA ASP A 179 -21.36 -2.37 -6.08
C ASP A 179 -21.43 -2.04 -7.56
N SER A 180 -21.72 -0.79 -7.94
CA SER A 180 -21.72 -0.40 -9.36
C SER A 180 -20.34 -0.52 -10.02
N LEU A 181 -19.26 -0.23 -9.29
CA LEU A 181 -17.89 -0.36 -9.79
C LEU A 181 -17.48 -1.83 -9.94
N ALA A 182 -17.89 -2.68 -8.99
CA ALA A 182 -17.77 -4.13 -9.11
C ALA A 182 -18.58 -4.62 -10.31
N ASP A 183 -19.80 -4.13 -10.51
CA ASP A 183 -20.67 -4.51 -11.62
C ASP A 183 -20.03 -4.17 -12.97
N VAL A 184 -19.42 -2.99 -13.13
CA VAL A 184 -18.71 -2.62 -14.37
C VAL A 184 -17.61 -3.62 -14.71
N LEU A 185 -16.84 -4.05 -13.72
CA LEU A 185 -15.79 -5.05 -13.92
C LEU A 185 -16.37 -6.45 -14.15
N LEU A 186 -17.39 -6.84 -13.37
CA LEU A 186 -18.05 -8.15 -13.46
C LEU A 186 -18.81 -8.35 -14.78
N VAL A 187 -19.45 -7.32 -15.33
CA VAL A 187 -20.13 -7.38 -16.64
C VAL A 187 -19.12 -7.68 -17.75
N GLY A 188 -17.92 -7.11 -17.70
CA GLY A 188 -16.85 -7.43 -18.66
C GLY A 188 -16.28 -8.85 -18.50
N LEU A 189 -16.43 -9.43 -17.31
CA LEU A 189 -15.92 -10.76 -16.96
C LEU A 189 -16.95 -11.88 -17.14
N ALA A 190 -18.23 -11.55 -17.25
CA ALA A 190 -19.30 -12.52 -17.37
C ALA A 190 -19.06 -13.47 -18.57
N PRO A 191 -19.29 -14.79 -18.40
CA PRO A 191 -19.27 -15.72 -19.52
C PRO A 191 -20.23 -15.22 -20.61
N SER A 192 -19.83 -15.31 -21.87
CA SER A 192 -20.75 -15.02 -22.97
C SER A 192 -21.96 -15.93 -22.83
N SER A 193 -23.14 -15.37 -22.53
CA SER A 193 -24.39 -16.11 -22.68
C SER A 193 -24.46 -16.51 -24.14
N GLY A 194 -24.32 -17.82 -24.42
CA GLY A 194 -24.23 -18.33 -25.78
C GLY A 194 -25.31 -17.74 -26.67
N ARG A 195 -24.89 -17.23 -27.83
CA ARG A 195 -25.76 -16.94 -28.95
C ARG A 195 -25.80 -18.15 -29.86
#